data_AF-A0A329SWU6-F1
#
_entry.id   AF-A0A329SWU6-F1
#
_cell.length_a   1.000
_cell.length_b   1.000
_cell.length_c   1.000
_cell.angle_alpha   90.00
_cell.angle_beta   90.00
_cell.angle_gamma   90.00
#
_symmetry.space_group_name_H-M   'P 1'
#
loop_
_entity.id
_entity.type
_entity.pdbx_description
1 polymer ?
#
loop_
_entity_poly.entity_id
_entity_poly.type
_entity_poly.pdbx_seq_one_letter_code
_entity_poly.pdbx_strand_id
1 'polypeptide(L)'
;MSDNLLAAAPPKSTFTPRQVCSFYFKPCLDDEGEPTGYYSCKTCGKCCKYTPETGYTNLVSHVRTKHPNYETLAPLQLEHCYRGWIRKRQTASPGYTKLNLISVATLMSLMEALLKAVEKTIDEEVPDSFGLIIDGWIYGAEHYLVVYGCYETTDGPRYPVLSLSPVMDEPDDHLNAHGHMTAISRFLQFFGKLIDGCRDLVGDNCSVNKRLANLLRVPLIGCASHRLNLTVREYLDPYDSSLEAVQRQMRKLRTVKQAAQLR
;
A
#
# COMPACT_ATOMS: atom_id res chain seq x y z
N MET A 1 -25.10 12.67 -48.42
CA MET A 1 -23.92 12.98 -47.61
C MET A 1 -24.27 12.52 -46.21
N SER A 2 -23.76 11.36 -45.83
CA SER A 2 -24.09 10.74 -44.54
C SER A 2 -22.89 10.96 -43.63
N ASP A 3 -23.05 11.86 -42.66
CA ASP A 3 -22.02 12.17 -41.67
C ASP A 3 -21.76 10.96 -40.79
N ASN A 4 -20.62 10.31 -41.01
CA ASN A 4 -20.06 9.34 -40.07
C ASN A 4 -19.45 10.12 -38.90
N LEU A 5 -20.23 10.30 -37.84
CA LEU A 5 -19.73 10.65 -36.52
C LEU A 5 -18.80 9.53 -36.03
N LEU A 6 -17.50 9.73 -36.25
CA LEU A 6 -16.44 8.96 -35.60
C LEU A 6 -16.60 9.16 -34.08
N ALA A 7 -17.20 8.17 -33.41
CA ALA A 7 -17.21 8.10 -31.97
C ALA A 7 -15.77 8.17 -31.46
N ALA A 8 -15.47 9.16 -30.63
CA ALA A 8 -14.18 9.27 -29.96
C ALA A 8 -13.89 7.94 -29.25
N ALA A 9 -12.67 7.42 -29.44
CA ALA A 9 -12.24 6.20 -28.77
C ALA A 9 -12.44 6.34 -27.25
N PRO A 10 -12.98 5.32 -26.56
CA PRO A 10 -13.16 5.39 -25.12
C PRO A 10 -11.80 5.70 -24.46
N PRO A 11 -11.80 6.52 -23.39
CA PRO A 11 -10.57 6.87 -22.68
C PRO A 11 -9.81 5.59 -22.33
N LYS A 12 -8.52 5.55 -22.68
CA LYS A 12 -7.66 4.42 -22.34
C LYS A 12 -7.55 4.37 -20.81
N SER A 13 -8.03 3.27 -20.23
CA SER A 13 -7.86 2.94 -18.80
C SER A 13 -6.42 3.17 -18.37
N THR A 14 -6.21 3.95 -17.30
CA THR A 14 -4.88 4.24 -16.74
C THR A 14 -4.19 2.99 -16.18
N PHE A 15 -4.94 1.90 -15.98
CA PHE A 15 -4.44 0.65 -15.40
C PHE A 15 -4.71 -0.54 -16.33
N THR A 16 -3.75 -1.46 -16.40
CA THR A 16 -3.84 -2.76 -17.06
C THR A 16 -4.82 -3.70 -16.33
N PRO A 17 -5.39 -4.69 -17.04
CA PRO A 17 -6.27 -5.68 -16.42
C PRO A 17 -5.65 -6.46 -15.25
N ARG A 18 -4.34 -6.73 -15.31
CA ARG A 18 -3.59 -7.42 -14.25
C ARG A 18 -3.47 -6.55 -13.00
N GLN A 19 -3.21 -5.25 -13.16
CA GLN A 19 -3.13 -4.28 -12.07
C GLN A 19 -4.46 -4.19 -11.31
N VAL A 20 -5.55 -3.96 -12.04
CA VAL A 20 -6.91 -3.91 -11.46
C VAL A 20 -7.22 -5.20 -10.71
N CYS A 21 -6.84 -6.36 -11.27
CA CYS A 21 -7.03 -7.63 -10.58
C CYS A 21 -6.20 -7.75 -9.29
N SER A 22 -4.90 -7.47 -9.34
CA SER A 22 -4.00 -7.59 -8.18
C SER A 22 -4.44 -6.68 -7.04
N PHE A 23 -4.88 -5.46 -7.35
CA PHE A 23 -5.38 -4.51 -6.36
C PHE A 23 -6.73 -4.91 -5.76
N TYR A 24 -7.72 -5.24 -6.59
CA TYR A 24 -9.08 -5.47 -6.11
C TYR A 24 -9.36 -6.90 -5.67
N PHE A 25 -8.50 -7.87 -5.98
CA PHE A 25 -8.77 -9.27 -5.69
C PHE A 25 -7.64 -9.97 -4.95
N LYS A 26 -8.02 -10.93 -4.09
CA LYS A 26 -7.09 -11.87 -3.47
C LYS A 26 -7.44 -13.30 -3.92
N PRO A 27 -6.46 -14.18 -4.16
CA PRO A 27 -6.75 -15.57 -4.49
C PRO A 27 -7.50 -16.23 -3.31
N CYS A 28 -8.52 -17.01 -3.64
CA CYS A 28 -9.15 -17.92 -2.69
C CYS A 28 -8.28 -19.16 -2.62
N LEU A 29 -7.80 -19.47 -1.42
CA LEU A 29 -6.98 -20.64 -1.15
C LEU A 29 -7.86 -21.74 -0.56
N ASP A 30 -7.55 -23.01 -0.84
CA ASP A 30 -8.15 -24.16 -0.18
C ASP A 30 -7.54 -24.38 1.22
N ASP A 31 -7.95 -25.46 1.89
CA ASP A 31 -7.51 -25.78 3.26
C ASP A 31 -6.00 -26.11 3.34
N GLU A 32 -5.40 -26.46 2.20
CA GLU A 32 -3.98 -26.71 2.02
C GLU A 32 -3.18 -25.44 1.65
N GLY A 33 -3.87 -24.34 1.36
CA GLY A 33 -3.25 -23.06 0.98
C GLY A 33 -3.00 -22.91 -0.52
N GLU A 34 -3.55 -23.80 -1.36
CA GLU A 34 -3.38 -23.80 -2.80
C GLU A 34 -4.46 -22.97 -3.52
N PRO A 35 -4.16 -22.33 -4.67
CA PRO A 35 -5.11 -21.48 -5.37
C PRO A 35 -6.28 -22.27 -5.99
N THR A 36 -7.51 -21.96 -5.56
CA THR A 36 -8.74 -22.63 -6.05
C THR A 36 -9.20 -22.22 -7.46
N GLY A 37 -8.47 -21.32 -8.13
CA GLY A 37 -8.91 -20.69 -9.39
C GLY A 37 -10.00 -19.64 -9.22
N TYR A 38 -10.40 -19.33 -7.97
CA TYR A 38 -11.29 -18.22 -7.65
C TYR A 38 -10.53 -17.08 -6.98
N TYR A 39 -11.01 -15.87 -7.23
CA TYR A 39 -10.49 -14.63 -6.69
C TYR A 39 -11.61 -13.90 -5.97
N SER A 40 -11.39 -13.53 -4.72
CA SER A 40 -12.37 -12.76 -3.94
C SER A 40 -12.07 -11.28 -4.04
N CYS A 41 -13.09 -10.49 -4.40
CA CYS A 41 -12.99 -9.04 -4.41
C CYS A 41 -12.80 -8.54 -2.98
N LYS A 42 -11.70 -7.81 -2.72
CA LYS A 42 -11.35 -7.25 -1.40
C LYS A 42 -12.41 -6.25 -0.93
N THR A 43 -13.00 -5.49 -1.86
CA THR A 43 -13.98 -4.43 -1.55
C THR A 43 -15.35 -5.00 -1.22
N CYS A 44 -15.96 -5.79 -2.12
CA CYS A 44 -17.33 -6.31 -1.91
C CYS A 44 -17.40 -7.76 -1.41
N GLY A 45 -16.28 -8.49 -1.35
CA GLY A 45 -16.23 -9.88 -0.92
C GLY A 45 -16.68 -10.90 -1.96
N LYS A 46 -17.15 -10.48 -3.14
CA LYS A 46 -17.65 -11.38 -4.18
C LYS A 46 -16.51 -12.23 -4.75
N CYS A 47 -16.70 -13.55 -4.76
CA CYS A 47 -15.82 -14.47 -5.47
C CYS A 47 -16.12 -14.45 -6.97
N CYS A 48 -15.08 -14.31 -7.76
CA CYS A 48 -15.11 -14.33 -9.21
C CYS A 48 -14.14 -15.40 -9.71
N LYS A 49 -14.55 -16.17 -10.72
CA LYS A 49 -13.72 -17.21 -11.30
C LYS A 49 -12.62 -16.57 -12.17
N TYR A 50 -11.39 -17.03 -12.01
CA TYR A 50 -10.30 -16.72 -12.93
C TYR A 50 -10.20 -17.83 -13.98
N THR A 51 -10.28 -17.44 -15.24
CA THR A 51 -10.22 -18.35 -16.39
C THR A 51 -9.03 -17.96 -17.26
N PRO A 52 -7.96 -18.78 -17.32
CA PRO A 52 -6.73 -18.46 -18.07
C PRO A 52 -7.00 -18.05 -19.53
N GLU A 53 -7.98 -18.68 -20.18
CA GLU A 53 -8.41 -18.43 -21.57
C GLU A 53 -8.86 -16.99 -21.84
N THR A 54 -9.46 -16.33 -20.84
CA THR A 54 -10.00 -14.96 -20.96
C THR A 54 -9.15 -13.93 -20.21
N GLY A 55 -8.06 -14.36 -19.59
CA GLY A 55 -7.23 -13.56 -18.69
C GLY A 55 -8.03 -12.89 -17.56
N TYR A 56 -7.72 -11.62 -17.28
CA TYR A 56 -8.32 -10.84 -16.19
C TYR A 56 -9.66 -10.16 -16.54
N THR A 57 -10.17 -10.35 -17.75
CA THR A 57 -11.31 -9.60 -18.30
C THR A 57 -12.56 -9.69 -17.42
N ASN A 58 -12.85 -10.87 -16.87
CA ASN A 58 -14.00 -11.10 -15.98
C ASN A 58 -13.87 -10.36 -14.65
N LEU A 59 -12.65 -10.28 -14.12
CA LEU A 59 -12.33 -9.60 -12.86
C LEU A 59 -12.38 -8.09 -13.03
N VAL A 60 -11.86 -7.57 -14.15
CA VAL A 60 -11.94 -6.15 -14.49
C VAL A 60 -13.38 -5.71 -14.76
N SER A 61 -14.17 -6.54 -15.45
CA SER A 61 -15.59 -6.26 -15.68
C SER A 61 -16.37 -6.15 -14.37
N HIS A 62 -16.08 -7.01 -13.39
CA HIS A 62 -16.63 -6.86 -12.04
C HIS A 62 -16.27 -5.51 -11.41
N VAL A 63 -15.00 -5.10 -11.49
CA VAL A 63 -14.56 -3.82 -10.91
C VAL A 63 -15.24 -2.64 -11.60
N ARG A 64 -15.26 -2.60 -12.93
CA ARG A 64 -15.92 -1.53 -13.69
C ARG A 64 -17.41 -1.38 -13.36
N THR A 65 -18.10 -2.51 -13.19
CA THR A 65 -19.55 -2.53 -12.95
C THR A 65 -19.94 -2.28 -11.50
N LYS A 66 -19.14 -2.76 -10.54
CA LYS A 66 -19.45 -2.68 -9.10
C LYS A 66 -18.69 -1.58 -8.36
N HIS A 67 -17.62 -1.06 -8.96
CA HIS A 67 -16.76 -0.01 -8.43
C HIS A 67 -16.52 1.03 -9.53
N PRO A 68 -17.55 1.78 -9.98
CA PRO A 68 -17.46 2.68 -11.14
C PRO A 68 -16.42 3.81 -11.00
N ASN A 69 -16.02 4.14 -9.77
CA ASN A 69 -14.94 5.10 -9.49
C ASN A 69 -13.55 4.45 -9.38
N TYR A 70 -13.36 3.18 -9.73
CA TYR A 70 -12.08 2.46 -9.48
C TYR A 70 -10.83 3.14 -10.05
N GLU A 71 -10.97 3.95 -11.10
CA GLU A 71 -9.87 4.71 -11.71
C GLU A 71 -9.61 6.04 -10.99
N THR A 72 -10.64 6.66 -10.44
CA THR A 72 -10.58 7.92 -9.68
C THR A 72 -10.37 7.72 -8.19
N LEU A 73 -10.36 6.47 -7.73
CA LEU A 73 -10.15 6.12 -6.34
C LEU A 73 -8.67 6.14 -5.93
N ALA A 74 -8.02 7.27 -6.23
CA ALA A 74 -6.82 7.70 -5.53
C ALA A 74 -7.02 7.91 -4.00
N PRO A 75 -8.26 7.96 -3.41
CA PRO A 75 -8.44 7.90 -1.96
C PRO A 75 -8.58 6.48 -1.35
N LEU A 76 -8.53 5.38 -2.12
CA LEU A 76 -8.90 4.05 -1.56
C LEU A 76 -7.86 3.33 -0.70
N GLN A 77 -6.65 3.86 -0.49
CA GLN A 77 -5.59 3.02 0.09
C GLN A 77 -5.64 2.93 1.62
N LEU A 78 -6.20 3.93 2.32
CA LEU A 78 -6.56 3.79 3.74
C LEU A 78 -7.89 3.04 3.93
N GLU A 79 -8.88 3.28 3.07
CA GLU A 79 -10.19 2.60 3.09
C GLU A 79 -10.09 1.07 2.97
N HIS A 80 -9.20 0.55 2.13
CA HIS A 80 -9.00 -0.90 1.97
C HIS A 80 -8.41 -1.56 3.23
N CYS A 81 -7.44 -0.92 3.88
CA CYS A 81 -6.88 -1.37 5.16
C CYS A 81 -7.94 -1.34 6.28
N TYR A 82 -8.74 -0.28 6.34
CA TYR A 82 -9.79 -0.14 7.35
C TYR A 82 -10.95 -1.11 7.15
N ARG A 83 -11.45 -1.30 5.92
CA ARG A 83 -12.56 -2.24 5.64
C ARG A 83 -12.21 -3.68 6.03
N GLY A 84 -10.97 -4.12 5.77
CA GLY A 84 -10.48 -5.42 6.19
C GLY A 84 -10.40 -5.57 7.72
N TRP A 85 -9.93 -4.53 8.41
CA TRP A 85 -9.86 -4.50 9.87
C TRP A 85 -11.24 -4.44 10.54
N ILE A 86 -12.15 -3.61 10.04
CA ILE A 86 -13.53 -3.48 10.55
C ILE A 86 -14.27 -4.82 10.45
N ARG A 87 -14.15 -5.53 9.32
CA ARG A 87 -14.77 -6.87 9.15
C ARG A 87 -14.20 -7.91 10.12
N LYS A 88 -12.88 -7.95 10.32
CA LYS A 88 -12.24 -8.87 11.29
C LYS A 88 -12.66 -8.59 12.73
N ARG A 89 -12.96 -7.32 13.07
CA ARG A 89 -13.40 -6.94 14.41
C ARG A 89 -14.86 -7.33 14.71
N GLN A 90 -15.73 -7.39 13.71
CA GLN A 90 -17.12 -7.85 13.90
C GLN A 90 -17.23 -9.35 14.20
N THR A 91 -16.26 -10.16 13.77
CA THR A 91 -16.24 -11.61 14.06
C THR A 91 -15.57 -11.94 15.39
N ALA A 92 -14.93 -10.97 16.06
CA ALA A 92 -14.37 -11.13 17.40
C ALA A 92 -15.43 -10.74 18.45
N SER A 93 -15.64 -11.59 19.45
CA SER A 93 -16.67 -11.39 20.48
C SER A 93 -16.60 -10.01 21.17
N PRO A 94 -17.73 -9.45 21.68
CA PRO A 94 -17.84 -8.09 22.20
C PRO A 94 -17.04 -7.77 23.47
N GLY A 95 -16.23 -8.70 23.98
CA GLY A 95 -15.61 -8.63 25.32
C GLY A 95 -14.49 -7.61 25.52
N TYR A 96 -14.08 -6.86 24.49
CA TYR A 96 -12.85 -6.06 24.54
C TYR A 96 -13.03 -4.53 24.48
N THR A 97 -14.24 -3.98 24.30
CA THR A 97 -14.44 -2.51 24.21
C THR A 97 -15.76 -2.04 24.83
N LYS A 98 -15.72 -0.93 25.60
CA LYS A 98 -16.90 -0.22 26.13
C LYS A 98 -17.58 0.72 25.11
N LEU A 99 -17.23 0.61 23.84
CA LEU A 99 -17.78 1.47 22.78
C LEU A 99 -19.13 0.95 22.34
N ASN A 100 -20.07 1.86 22.10
CA ASN A 100 -21.38 1.52 21.55
C ASN A 100 -21.22 0.85 20.18
N LEU A 101 -22.04 -0.16 19.91
CA LEU A 101 -22.12 -0.80 18.61
C LEU A 101 -22.59 0.24 17.57
N ILE A 102 -21.76 0.46 16.56
CA ILE A 102 -22.09 1.27 15.38
C ILE A 102 -22.12 0.37 14.14
N SER A 103 -22.96 0.71 13.17
CA SER A 103 -23.01 -0.05 11.91
C SER A 103 -21.71 0.15 11.12
N VAL A 104 -21.35 -0.80 10.26
CA VAL A 104 -20.22 -0.64 9.33
C VAL A 104 -20.39 0.63 8.50
N ALA A 105 -21.59 0.85 7.93
CA ALA A 105 -21.86 2.02 7.12
C ALA A 105 -21.64 3.34 7.87
N THR A 106 -22.06 3.39 9.15
CA THR A 106 -21.85 4.56 10.00
C THR A 106 -20.37 4.78 10.30
N LEU A 107 -19.65 3.73 10.71
CA LEU A 107 -18.21 3.82 10.97
C LEU A 107 -17.46 4.30 9.73
N MET A 108 -17.80 3.77 8.56
CA MET A 108 -17.21 4.15 7.29
C MET A 108 -17.43 5.61 6.94
N SER A 109 -18.67 6.09 7.05
CA SER A 109 -19.00 7.49 6.81
C SER A 109 -18.25 8.43 7.75
N LEU A 110 -18.09 8.06 9.03
CA LEU A 110 -17.30 8.83 10.00
C LEU A 110 -15.81 8.85 9.64
N MET A 111 -15.26 7.72 9.20
CA MET A 111 -13.85 7.63 8.80
C MET A 111 -13.56 8.43 7.53
N GLU A 112 -14.46 8.41 6.55
CA GLU A 112 -14.35 9.24 5.34
C GLU A 112 -14.44 10.74 5.68
N ALA A 113 -15.35 11.13 6.58
CA ALA A 113 -15.46 12.52 7.03
C ALA A 113 -14.22 12.96 7.80
N LEU A 114 -13.68 12.10 8.67
CA LEU A 114 -12.43 12.34 9.39
C LEU A 114 -11.25 12.48 8.43
N LEU A 115 -11.14 11.59 7.44
CA LEU A 115 -10.07 11.62 6.45
C LEU A 115 -10.08 12.96 5.70
N LYS A 116 -11.23 13.41 5.21
CA LYS A 116 -11.37 14.72 4.54
C LYS A 116 -10.98 15.89 5.44
N ALA A 117 -11.35 15.84 6.72
CA ALA A 117 -10.98 16.89 7.68
C ALA A 117 -9.47 16.92 7.93
N VAL A 118 -8.83 15.75 8.05
CA VAL A 118 -7.38 15.61 8.21
C VAL A 118 -6.65 16.05 6.94
N GLU A 119 -7.10 15.62 5.76
CA GLU A 119 -6.54 16.03 4.46
C GLU A 119 -6.53 17.54 4.32
N LYS A 120 -7.66 18.20 4.62
CA LYS A 120 -7.76 19.65 4.60
C LYS A 120 -6.82 20.33 5.60
N THR A 121 -6.68 19.77 6.80
CA THR A 121 -5.78 20.32 7.81
C THR A 121 -4.31 20.23 7.35
N ILE A 122 -3.94 19.12 6.74
CA ILE A 122 -2.59 18.92 6.19
C ILE A 122 -2.36 19.87 4.99
N ASP A 123 -3.33 20.00 4.08
CA ASP A 123 -3.26 20.92 2.93
C ASP A 123 -2.99 22.38 3.35
N GLU A 124 -3.70 22.86 4.37
CA GLU A 124 -3.54 24.21 4.92
C GLU A 124 -2.20 24.42 5.64
N GLU A 125 -1.60 23.36 6.18
CA GLU A 125 -0.36 23.41 6.98
C GLU A 125 0.91 23.18 6.15
N VAL A 126 0.86 22.30 5.14
CA VAL A 126 2.05 21.88 4.39
C VAL A 126 2.61 23.06 3.59
N PRO A 127 3.89 23.42 3.76
CA PRO A 127 4.52 24.46 2.95
C PRO A 127 4.76 24.00 1.51
N ASP A 128 5.04 24.94 0.61
CA ASP A 128 5.38 24.61 -0.79
C ASP A 128 6.77 23.97 -0.95
N SER A 129 7.61 24.08 0.08
CA SER A 129 8.90 23.39 0.16
C SER A 129 8.91 22.45 1.36
N PHE A 130 9.07 21.16 1.11
CA PHE A 130 8.96 20.10 2.11
C PHE A 130 9.94 18.96 1.78
N GLY A 131 10.25 18.11 2.77
CA GLY A 131 10.88 16.82 2.57
C GLY A 131 9.84 15.70 2.52
N LEU A 132 10.23 14.53 2.02
CA LEU A 132 9.41 13.32 2.06
C LEU A 132 10.13 12.19 2.79
N ILE A 133 9.43 11.53 3.71
CA ILE A 133 9.92 10.28 4.33
C ILE A 133 9.19 9.13 3.67
N ILE A 134 9.95 8.19 3.11
CA ILE A 134 9.41 7.03 2.41
C ILE A 134 9.87 5.75 3.07
N ASP A 135 8.95 4.80 3.20
CA ASP A 135 9.27 3.44 3.62
C ASP A 135 8.46 2.44 2.80
N GLY A 136 9.07 1.30 2.54
CA GLY A 136 8.51 0.28 1.66
C GLY A 136 8.71 -1.11 2.25
N TRP A 137 7.65 -1.91 2.28
CA TRP A 137 7.72 -3.29 2.75
C TRP A 137 6.80 -4.20 1.97
N ILE A 138 7.14 -5.49 1.94
CA ILE A 138 6.31 -6.52 1.33
C ILE A 138 5.48 -7.18 2.42
N TYR A 139 4.17 -7.27 2.20
CA TYR A 139 3.27 -8.05 3.03
C TYR A 139 2.43 -8.98 2.16
N GLY A 140 2.66 -10.29 2.30
CA GLY A 140 2.05 -11.29 1.41
C GLY A 140 2.56 -11.13 -0.02
N ALA A 141 1.65 -10.89 -0.96
CA ALA A 141 1.96 -10.69 -2.38
C ALA A 141 2.02 -9.20 -2.79
N GLU A 142 1.89 -8.28 -1.84
CA GLU A 142 1.77 -6.85 -2.10
C GLU A 142 2.98 -6.08 -1.55
N HIS A 143 3.48 -5.15 -2.34
CA HIS A 143 4.47 -4.17 -1.89
C HIS A 143 3.74 -2.90 -1.45
N TYR A 144 3.92 -2.51 -0.19
CA TYR A 144 3.38 -1.29 0.38
C TYR A 144 4.44 -0.19 0.31
N LEU A 145 3.99 1.02 0.03
CA LEU A 145 4.74 2.27 0.15
C LEU A 145 3.96 3.20 1.06
N VAL A 146 4.63 3.69 2.09
CA VAL A 146 4.16 4.80 2.91
C VAL A 146 4.97 6.04 2.56
N VAL A 147 4.29 7.18 2.56
CA VAL A 147 4.85 8.50 2.28
C VAL A 147 4.41 9.44 3.38
N TYR A 148 5.36 10.06 4.07
CA TYR A 148 5.12 11.13 5.03
C TYR A 148 5.64 12.45 4.46
N GLY A 149 5.02 13.56 4.85
CA GLY A 149 5.60 14.88 4.72
C GLY A 149 6.64 15.10 5.82
N CYS A 150 7.64 15.93 5.57
CA CYS A 150 8.64 16.35 6.54
C CYS A 150 8.83 17.86 6.39
N TYR A 151 8.42 18.64 7.39
CA TYR A 151 8.56 20.09 7.35
C TYR A 151 8.55 20.68 8.76
N GLU A 152 9.06 21.91 8.90
CA GLU A 152 9.10 22.63 10.16
C GLU A 152 7.88 23.55 10.29
N THR A 153 7.30 23.64 11.49
CA THR A 153 6.29 24.63 11.86
C THR A 153 6.74 25.42 13.08
N THR A 154 5.96 26.44 13.47
CA THR A 154 6.24 27.18 14.71
C THR A 154 6.18 26.31 15.97
N ASP A 155 5.46 25.18 15.92
CA ASP A 155 5.36 24.19 17.01
C ASP A 155 6.44 23.10 16.94
N GLY A 156 7.36 23.19 15.98
CA GLY A 156 8.40 22.20 15.72
C GLY A 156 8.13 21.36 14.46
N PRO A 157 8.89 20.26 14.27
CA PRO A 157 8.83 19.45 13.07
C PRO A 157 7.55 18.64 12.98
N ARG A 158 7.01 18.52 11.77
CA ARG A 158 5.78 17.79 11.45
C ARG A 158 6.08 16.64 10.51
N TYR A 159 5.41 15.52 10.76
CA TYR A 159 5.56 14.27 10.00
C TYR A 159 4.22 13.61 9.68
N PRO A 160 3.28 14.28 8.98
CA PRO A 160 2.00 13.68 8.66
C PRO A 160 2.15 12.54 7.64
N VAL A 161 1.35 11.48 7.80
CA VAL A 161 1.18 10.46 6.75
C VAL A 161 0.41 11.10 5.59
N LEU A 162 1.02 11.17 4.41
CA LEU A 162 0.38 11.65 3.18
C LEU A 162 -0.26 10.52 2.40
N SER A 163 0.36 9.34 2.42
CA SER A 163 -0.19 8.14 1.78
C SER A 163 0.36 6.87 2.43
N LEU A 164 -0.46 5.84 2.46
CA LEU A 164 -0.09 4.47 2.78
C LEU A 164 -0.80 3.58 1.78
N SER A 165 -0.05 2.97 0.86
CA SER A 165 -0.66 2.23 -0.24
C SER A 165 0.10 1.02 -0.72
N PRO A 166 -0.58 -0.07 -1.13
CA PRO A 166 0.03 -1.03 -2.02
C PRO A 166 0.37 -0.33 -3.36
N VAL A 167 1.64 -0.42 -3.75
CA VAL A 167 2.13 -0.01 -5.07
C VAL A 167 1.92 -1.19 -6.01
N MET A 168 1.23 -0.93 -7.12
CA MET A 168 1.00 -1.96 -8.13
C MET A 168 2.27 -2.19 -8.95
N ASP A 169 2.78 -3.42 -8.92
CA ASP A 169 3.85 -3.91 -9.80
C ASP A 169 3.28 -4.01 -11.23
N GLU A 170 3.71 -3.14 -12.17
CA GLU A 170 3.31 -3.30 -13.57
C GLU A 170 4.13 -4.44 -14.21
N PRO A 171 3.65 -5.10 -15.28
CA PRO A 171 4.34 -6.24 -15.89
C PRO A 171 5.79 -5.98 -16.37
N ASP A 172 6.24 -4.73 -16.43
CA ASP A 172 7.62 -4.32 -16.73
C ASP A 172 8.15 -3.26 -15.73
N ASP A 173 7.37 -2.93 -14.69
CA ASP A 173 7.65 -1.89 -13.70
C ASP A 173 7.94 -2.57 -12.37
N HIS A 174 9.17 -3.08 -12.24
CA HIS A 174 9.73 -3.79 -11.08
C HIS A 174 9.76 -2.96 -9.78
N LEU A 175 8.66 -2.32 -9.39
CA LEU A 175 8.61 -1.31 -8.33
C LEU A 175 9.68 -0.24 -8.56
N ASN A 176 9.80 0.23 -9.81
CA ASN A 176 10.89 1.12 -10.16
C ASN A 176 10.62 2.54 -9.63
N ALA A 177 11.67 3.34 -9.55
CA ALA A 177 11.58 4.69 -9.01
C ALA A 177 10.58 5.60 -9.75
N HIS A 178 10.26 5.32 -11.01
CA HIS A 178 9.31 6.10 -11.80
C HIS A 178 7.86 5.79 -11.40
N GLY A 179 7.55 4.52 -11.10
CA GLY A 179 6.27 4.11 -10.52
C GLY A 179 6.05 4.76 -9.15
N HIS A 180 7.07 4.74 -8.29
CA HIS A 180 7.04 5.45 -6.99
C HIS A 180 6.81 6.96 -7.16
N MET A 181 7.53 7.61 -8.08
CA MET A 181 7.37 9.03 -8.38
C MET A 181 5.95 9.36 -8.83
N THR A 182 5.40 8.55 -9.74
CA THR A 182 4.02 8.71 -10.24
C THR A 182 3.00 8.56 -9.12
N ALA A 183 3.18 7.58 -8.24
CA ALA A 183 2.32 7.38 -7.08
C ALA A 183 2.39 8.58 -6.12
N ILE A 184 3.58 9.01 -5.75
CA ILE A 184 3.80 10.17 -4.86
C ILE A 184 3.15 11.43 -5.45
N SER A 185 3.39 11.73 -6.73
CA SER A 185 2.80 12.90 -7.40
C SER A 185 1.28 12.91 -7.37
N ARG A 186 0.63 11.75 -7.52
CA ARG A 186 -0.83 11.64 -7.43
C ARG A 186 -1.34 11.97 -6.03
N PHE A 187 -0.63 11.54 -4.97
CA PHE A 187 -1.05 11.85 -3.61
C PHE A 187 -0.81 13.30 -3.22
N LEU A 188 0.29 13.90 -3.67
CA LEU A 188 0.59 15.31 -3.38
C LEU A 188 -0.48 16.27 -3.93
N GLN A 189 -1.14 15.91 -5.04
CA GLN A 189 -2.24 16.70 -5.60
C GLN A 189 -3.44 16.86 -4.66
N PHE A 190 -3.67 15.93 -3.71
CA PHE A 190 -4.73 16.08 -2.70
C PHE A 190 -4.45 17.21 -1.70
N PHE A 191 -3.17 17.57 -1.54
CA PHE A 191 -2.70 18.62 -0.64
C PHE A 191 -2.26 19.87 -1.41
N GLY A 192 -2.73 20.02 -2.66
CA GLY A 192 -2.36 21.14 -3.52
C GLY A 192 -0.86 21.25 -3.82
N LYS A 193 -0.08 20.18 -3.57
CA LYS A 193 1.38 20.18 -3.70
C LYS A 193 1.86 19.51 -4.97
N LEU A 194 3.03 19.95 -5.42
CA LEU A 194 3.76 19.38 -6.54
C LEU A 194 5.02 18.70 -6.02
N ILE A 195 5.44 17.64 -6.71
CA ILE A 195 6.66 16.90 -6.35
C ILE A 195 7.93 17.77 -6.44
N ASP A 196 7.90 18.84 -7.23
CA ASP A 196 8.97 19.84 -7.36
C ASP A 196 9.20 20.66 -6.07
N GLY A 197 8.22 20.65 -5.16
CA GLY A 197 8.34 21.19 -3.81
C GLY A 197 9.22 20.34 -2.89
N CYS A 198 9.48 19.09 -3.27
CA CYS A 198 10.34 18.19 -2.51
C CYS A 198 11.79 18.71 -2.48
N ARG A 199 12.39 18.78 -1.28
CA ARG A 199 13.76 19.25 -1.05
C ARG A 199 14.72 18.15 -0.62
N ASP A 200 14.20 17.07 -0.05
CA ASP A 200 14.96 15.93 0.41
C ASP A 200 14.06 14.70 0.50
N LEU A 201 14.68 13.53 0.33
CA LEU A 201 14.05 12.25 0.62
C LEU A 201 14.73 11.64 1.84
N VAL A 202 13.95 11.11 2.77
CA VAL A 202 14.42 10.28 3.88
C VAL A 202 13.95 8.86 3.64
N GLY A 203 14.87 7.90 3.64
CA GLY A 203 14.53 6.50 3.38
C GLY A 203 15.74 5.59 3.49
N ASP A 204 15.53 4.28 3.42
CA ASP A 204 16.64 3.34 3.35
C ASP A 204 17.43 3.52 2.02
N ASN A 205 18.69 3.09 2.02
CA ASN A 205 19.58 3.28 0.88
C ASN A 205 19.38 2.20 -0.19
N CYS A 206 18.14 1.75 -0.40
CA CYS A 206 17.82 0.79 -1.45
C CYS A 206 17.97 1.42 -2.84
N SER A 207 18.11 0.59 -3.87
CA SER A 207 18.32 1.04 -5.25
C SER A 207 17.17 1.91 -5.77
N VAL A 208 15.94 1.60 -5.38
CA VAL A 208 14.73 2.35 -5.77
C VAL A 208 14.76 3.75 -5.18
N ASN A 209 15.00 3.90 -3.88
CA ASN A 209 15.06 5.20 -3.21
C ASN A 209 16.21 6.07 -3.71
N LYS A 210 17.39 5.47 -3.95
CA LYS A 210 18.51 6.16 -4.62
C LYS A 210 18.13 6.69 -5.99
N ARG A 211 17.48 5.85 -6.81
CA ARG A 211 17.08 6.25 -8.16
C ARG A 211 15.99 7.32 -8.11
N LEU A 212 15.06 7.24 -7.17
CA LEU A 212 14.01 8.24 -6.97
C LEU A 212 14.61 9.59 -6.58
N ALA A 213 15.53 9.63 -5.62
CA ALA A 213 16.26 10.84 -5.24
C ALA A 213 16.99 11.47 -6.43
N ASN A 214 17.66 10.65 -7.26
CA ASN A 214 18.33 11.10 -8.46
C ASN A 214 17.36 11.67 -9.53
N LEU A 215 16.18 11.05 -9.69
CA LEU A 215 15.14 11.54 -10.60
C LEU A 215 14.62 12.91 -10.15
N LEU A 216 14.39 13.06 -8.85
CA LEU A 216 13.93 14.30 -8.22
C LEU A 216 15.02 15.35 -8.05
N ARG A 217 16.30 14.96 -8.22
CA ARG A 217 17.49 15.81 -8.02
C ARG A 217 17.56 16.39 -6.60
N VAL A 218 17.20 15.58 -5.61
CA VAL A 218 17.25 15.95 -4.18
C VAL A 218 18.17 15.00 -3.43
N PRO A 219 18.77 15.43 -2.29
CA PRO A 219 19.52 14.53 -1.42
C PRO A 219 18.66 13.38 -0.88
N LEU A 220 19.26 12.19 -0.78
CA LEU A 220 18.72 11.06 -0.01
C LEU A 220 19.40 11.01 1.36
N ILE A 221 18.62 11.22 2.40
CA ILE A 221 19.02 11.10 3.80
C ILE A 221 18.77 9.66 4.23
N GLY A 222 19.86 8.93 4.49
CA GLY A 222 19.80 7.51 4.84
C GLY A 222 19.10 7.24 6.18
N CYS A 223 18.22 6.24 6.18
CA CYS A 223 17.49 5.80 7.36
C CYS A 223 18.42 5.33 8.49
N ALA A 224 18.24 5.88 9.70
CA ALA A 224 19.05 5.57 10.87
C ALA A 224 18.95 4.10 11.29
N SER A 225 17.76 3.49 11.23
CA SER A 225 17.57 2.08 11.57
C SER A 225 18.29 1.16 10.58
N HIS A 226 18.32 1.52 9.30
CA HIS A 226 19.08 0.78 8.30
C HIS A 226 20.59 0.85 8.57
N ARG A 227 21.11 2.04 8.90
CA ARG A 227 22.53 2.20 9.31
C ARG A 227 22.85 1.37 10.55
N LEU A 228 22.00 1.39 11.57
CA LEU A 228 22.16 0.58 12.78
C LEU A 228 22.15 -0.92 12.45
N ASN A 229 21.22 -1.37 11.59
CA ASN A 229 21.16 -2.77 11.16
C ASN A 229 22.42 -3.20 10.41
N LEU A 230 23.02 -2.34 9.58
CA LEU A 230 24.32 -2.64 8.95
C LEU A 230 25.42 -2.79 10.00
N THR A 231 25.52 -1.87 10.96
CA THR A 231 26.50 -1.97 12.06
C THR A 231 26.31 -3.22 12.90
N VAL A 232 25.06 -3.58 13.22
CA VAL A 232 24.76 -4.81 13.99
C VAL A 232 25.14 -6.06 13.21
N ARG A 233 24.93 -6.09 11.88
CA ARG A 233 25.37 -7.22 11.04
C ARG A 233 26.88 -7.38 11.08
N GLU A 234 27.63 -6.30 10.88
CA GLU A 234 29.10 -6.32 10.97
C GLU A 234 29.60 -6.75 12.35
N TYR A 235 28.93 -6.32 13.42
CA TYR A 235 29.26 -6.75 14.79
C TYR A 235 29.01 -8.26 15.00
N LEU A 236 27.98 -8.81 14.35
CA LEU A 236 27.55 -10.19 14.53
C LEU A 236 28.23 -11.18 13.57
N ASP A 237 28.99 -10.71 12.58
CA ASP A 237 29.73 -11.54 11.61
C ASP A 237 30.54 -12.69 12.27
N PRO A 238 31.27 -12.48 13.37
CA PRO A 238 32.01 -13.56 14.04
C PRO A 238 31.12 -14.68 14.61
N TYR A 239 29.83 -14.41 14.81
CA TYR A 239 28.86 -15.32 15.41
C TYR A 239 27.94 -15.99 14.39
N ASP A 240 28.21 -15.85 13.09
CA ASP A 240 27.31 -16.30 12.02
C ASP A 240 26.92 -17.79 12.16
N SER A 241 27.88 -18.66 12.48
CA SER A 241 27.61 -20.09 12.74
C SER A 241 26.65 -20.35 13.91
N SER A 242 26.73 -19.53 14.97
CA SER A 242 25.84 -19.61 16.13
C SER A 242 24.45 -19.09 15.77
N LEU A 243 24.38 -18.00 14.99
CA LEU A 243 23.13 -17.45 14.48
C LEU A 243 22.43 -18.42 13.53
N GLU A 244 23.16 -19.12 12.66
CA GLU A 244 22.62 -20.17 11.80
C GLU A 244 22.05 -21.34 12.62
N ALA A 245 22.75 -21.75 13.68
CA ALA A 245 22.26 -22.81 14.57
C ALA A 245 20.95 -22.39 15.27
N VAL A 246 20.89 -21.16 15.79
CA VAL A 246 19.67 -20.59 16.37
C VAL A 246 18.56 -20.50 15.31
N GLN A 247 18.83 -19.98 14.13
CA GLN A 247 17.88 -19.86 13.03
C GLN A 247 17.31 -21.22 12.61
N ARG A 248 18.15 -22.27 12.58
CA ARG A 248 17.72 -23.63 12.29
C ARG A 248 16.73 -24.15 13.33
N GLN A 249 16.97 -23.87 14.61
CA GLN A 249 16.03 -24.21 15.68
C GLN A 249 14.75 -23.39 15.59
N MET A 250 14.84 -22.07 15.40
CA MET A 250 13.69 -21.18 15.27
C MET A 250 12.78 -21.59 14.09
N ARG A 251 13.35 -22.02 12.96
CA ARG A 251 12.58 -22.54 11.82
C ARG A 251 11.78 -23.79 12.16
N LYS A 252 12.36 -24.72 12.94
CA LYS A 252 11.66 -25.92 13.42
C LYS A 252 10.50 -25.51 14.35
N LEU A 253 10.82 -24.71 15.36
CA LEU A 253 9.89 -24.23 16.37
C LEU A 253 8.78 -23.31 15.84
N ARG A 254 8.88 -22.81 14.60
CA ARG A 254 7.82 -22.02 13.96
C ARG A 254 6.48 -22.76 13.86
N THR A 255 6.48 -24.08 13.88
CA THR A 255 5.24 -24.87 13.80
C THR A 255 4.57 -24.99 15.17
N VAL A 256 3.25 -24.78 15.23
CA VAL A 256 2.46 -24.81 16.48
C VAL A 256 2.65 -26.12 17.27
N LYS A 257 2.78 -27.26 16.56
CA LYS A 257 3.05 -28.57 17.18
C LYS A 257 4.39 -28.65 17.90
N GLN A 258 5.44 -28.03 17.36
CA GLN A 258 6.78 -28.06 17.96
C GLN A 258 6.95 -26.98 19.03
N ALA A 259 6.33 -25.80 18.85
CA ALA A 259 6.29 -24.77 19.89
C ALA A 259 5.56 -25.23 21.16
N ALA A 260 4.52 -26.05 21.03
CA ALA A 260 3.77 -26.60 22.15
C ALA A 260 4.62 -27.54 23.04
N GLN A 261 5.72 -28.09 22.53
CA GLN A 261 6.63 -28.95 23.32
C GLN A 261 7.58 -28.17 24.24
N LEU A 262 7.55 -26.83 24.18
CA LEU A 262 8.37 -25.93 25.01
C LEU A 262 7.57 -25.21 26.11
N ARG A 263 6.28 -25.53 26.28
CA ARG A 263 5.41 -25.01 27.34
C ARG A 263 5.16 -26.09 28.38
#